data_AF-A0A2W0A9L7-F1
#
_entry.id   AF-A0A2W0A9L7-F1
#
_cell.length_a   1.000
_cell.length_b   1.000
_cell.length_c   1.000
_cell.angle_alpha   90.00
_cell.angle_beta   90.00
_cell.angle_gamma   90.00
#
_symmetry.space_group_name_H-M   'P 1'
#
loop_
_entity.id
_entity.type
_entity.pdbx_description
1 polymer ?
#
loop_
_entity_poly.entity_id
_entity_poly.type
_entity_poly.pdbx_seq_one_letter_code
_entity_poly.pdbx_strand_id
1 'polypeptide(L)'
;DPALGKAPYVAAKNVSYPDAQEIASVENYIRQYVWGGLQQTDKEPYPYAIYGIPNWKVNRESPYDDQRGRKHIWRIYDYPHVILLYYSMYQIADRYPTLVHYLDKAGYLKRAYGTAIAFFTVPMEIVKWSAYETGTYNELVIPDLIRALDENNKHEQAAILRAHWEKKAKYFINDHPYLFGSEYPFDSTGFESTHALAKYAMERLSDPEATDFRASVTQKDAEGFLQQQMKLNLACRGMEPAYYWLGSDYRASGNASYTLSYMSQMGGWAVEDYAVNHADDPTLYLRLGYASYLSSWALLNSGTAQSNYGYWFPGKENNGAAGGGFEPRPWGRAWLGNKEMGRGSWWYSGEIDLGFSGALRTAATLVADDPIFGLIAYGGDLTHDQSVTRVIPKDGLLQRFYIVRGKTRFQMRLSRDGFAAGAPVTFDDELSSIKFVLENRFGDSHSTVVHFQGLPPGTYTISVDGHKVGSEVVHEGQGADMRLPVGTSATSQVSITR
;
A
#
# COMPACT_ATOMS: atom_id res chain seq x y z
N ASP A 1 18.49 -0.57 -6.88
CA ASP A 1 17.09 -0.97 -6.67
C ASP A 1 16.84 -2.20 -5.84
N PRO A 2 17.33 -3.42 -6.16
CA PRO A 2 16.77 -4.63 -5.58
C PRO A 2 16.96 -4.77 -4.05
N ALA A 3 17.77 -3.91 -3.44
CA ALA A 3 18.00 -3.88 -1.99
C ALA A 3 17.00 -3.01 -1.20
N LEU A 4 16.29 -2.06 -1.83
CA LEU A 4 15.49 -1.07 -1.10
C LEU A 4 14.06 -1.53 -0.80
N GLY A 5 13.52 -2.52 -1.52
CA GLY A 5 12.13 -2.96 -1.34
C GLY A 5 11.87 -3.93 -0.18
N LYS A 6 12.86 -4.74 0.20
CA LYS A 6 12.69 -5.87 1.15
C LYS A 6 12.36 -5.43 2.58
N ALA A 7 13.23 -4.61 3.18
CA ALA A 7 13.04 -4.17 4.55
C ALA A 7 11.74 -3.35 4.74
N PRO A 8 11.37 -2.41 3.84
CA PRO A 8 10.08 -1.74 3.94
C PRO A 8 8.89 -2.69 3.82
N TYR A 9 8.93 -3.68 2.92
CA TYR A 9 7.87 -4.69 2.81
C TYR A 9 7.72 -5.49 4.12
N VAL A 10 8.83 -6.00 4.66
CA VAL A 10 8.82 -6.74 5.93
C VAL A 10 8.30 -5.86 7.06
N ALA A 11 8.74 -4.61 7.17
CA ALA A 11 8.22 -3.67 8.16
C ALA A 11 6.70 -3.45 7.97
N ALA A 12 6.23 -3.18 6.74
CA ALA A 12 4.82 -2.99 6.44
C ALA A 12 3.97 -4.22 6.76
N LYS A 13 4.47 -5.44 6.52
CA LYS A 13 3.80 -6.69 6.93
C LYS A 13 3.64 -6.76 8.45
N ASN A 14 4.71 -6.41 9.19
CA ASN A 14 4.72 -6.46 10.65
C ASN A 14 3.81 -5.44 11.33
N VAL A 15 3.34 -4.42 10.61
CA VAL A 15 2.26 -3.54 11.06
C VAL A 15 0.93 -4.31 11.26
N SER A 16 0.70 -5.33 10.43
CA SER A 16 -0.51 -6.17 10.43
C SER A 16 -0.32 -7.48 11.18
N TYR A 17 0.82 -8.15 11.01
CA TYR A 17 1.16 -9.44 11.64
C TYR A 17 2.54 -9.33 12.30
N PRO A 18 2.61 -8.86 13.57
CA PRO A 18 3.87 -8.62 14.23
C PRO A 18 4.62 -9.93 14.54
N ASP A 19 5.88 -9.98 14.13
CA ASP A 19 6.84 -11.05 14.46
C ASP A 19 8.10 -10.44 15.07
N ALA A 20 8.47 -10.89 16.27
CA ALA A 20 9.58 -10.30 17.01
C ALA A 20 10.95 -10.49 16.32
N GLN A 21 11.17 -11.61 15.63
CA GLN A 21 12.45 -11.89 14.97
C GLN A 21 12.61 -11.06 13.70
N GLU A 22 11.54 -10.91 12.93
CA GLU A 22 11.54 -10.06 11.75
C GLU A 22 11.72 -8.58 12.11
N ILE A 23 10.99 -8.08 13.12
CA ILE A 23 11.12 -6.69 13.60
C ILE A 23 12.55 -6.42 14.08
N ALA A 24 13.13 -7.30 14.90
CA ALA A 24 14.52 -7.18 15.35
C ALA A 24 15.52 -7.20 14.17
N SER A 25 15.24 -7.99 13.13
CA SER A 25 16.07 -8.02 11.92
C SER A 25 15.99 -6.71 11.13
N VAL A 26 14.80 -6.12 11.02
CA VAL A 26 14.62 -4.80 10.41
C VAL A 26 15.33 -3.70 11.22
N GLU A 27 15.21 -3.70 12.55
CA GLU A 27 15.93 -2.75 13.41
C GLU A 27 17.46 -2.88 13.25
N ASN A 28 17.96 -4.12 13.20
CA ASN A 28 19.38 -4.36 12.99
C ASN A 28 19.84 -3.88 11.60
N TYR A 29 19.05 -4.12 10.55
CA TYR A 29 19.33 -3.60 9.22
C TYR A 29 19.39 -2.06 9.21
N ILE A 30 18.41 -1.40 9.83
CA ILE A 30 18.37 0.06 9.96
C ILE A 30 19.62 0.58 10.66
N ARG A 31 19.98 -0.03 11.80
CA ARG A 31 21.10 0.40 12.65
C ARG A 31 22.46 0.17 12.01
N GLN A 32 22.66 -0.97 11.35
CA GLN A 32 23.98 -1.39 10.84
C GLN A 32 24.26 -0.90 9.42
N TYR A 33 23.21 -0.74 8.60
CA TYR A 33 23.37 -0.48 7.16
C TYR A 33 22.69 0.80 6.69
N VAL A 34 21.51 1.15 7.21
CA VAL A 34 20.78 2.32 6.71
C VAL A 34 21.32 3.61 7.31
N TRP A 35 21.15 3.82 8.61
CA TRP A 35 21.44 5.09 9.25
C TRP A 35 22.94 5.31 9.47
N GLY A 36 23.53 6.29 8.77
CA GLY A 36 24.98 6.52 8.74
C GLY A 36 25.74 5.64 7.73
N GLY A 37 25.01 4.82 6.96
CA GLY A 37 25.52 4.03 5.84
C GLY A 37 24.84 4.47 4.55
N LEU A 38 23.90 3.67 4.05
CA LEU A 38 23.06 3.96 2.88
C LEU A 38 22.40 5.35 2.96
N GLN A 39 22.00 5.78 4.16
CA GLN A 39 21.41 7.08 4.43
C GLN A 39 22.35 7.94 5.27
N GLN A 40 22.50 9.21 4.90
CA GLN A 40 23.16 10.22 5.73
C GLN A 40 22.36 10.50 7.01
N THR A 41 23.05 10.64 8.14
CA THR A 41 22.45 11.02 9.41
C THR A 41 22.03 12.49 9.42
N ASP A 42 21.36 12.92 10.49
CA ASP A 42 20.92 14.31 10.69
C ASP A 42 22.06 15.30 10.96
N LYS A 43 23.31 14.82 11.05
CA LYS A 43 24.51 15.62 11.31
C LYS A 43 25.47 15.70 10.11
N GLU A 44 25.11 15.06 9.00
CA GLU A 44 25.91 15.05 7.79
C GLU A 44 25.49 16.19 6.83
N PRO A 45 26.31 16.53 5.81
CA PRO A 45 26.09 17.70 4.96
C PRO A 45 24.73 17.72 4.25
N TYR A 46 24.19 16.55 3.90
CA TYR A 46 22.87 16.38 3.31
C TYR A 46 22.02 15.49 4.23
N PRO A 47 21.42 16.04 5.29
CA PRO A 47 20.66 15.27 6.26
C PRO A 47 19.62 14.38 5.61
N TYR A 48 19.57 13.11 6.03
CA TYR A 48 18.62 12.08 5.55
C TYR A 48 18.76 11.70 4.07
N ALA A 49 19.76 12.22 3.35
CA ALA A 49 19.99 11.88 1.95
C ALA A 49 20.34 10.40 1.76
N ILE A 50 19.90 9.81 0.65
CA ILE A 50 20.08 8.37 0.38
C ILE A 50 21.03 8.20 -0.79
N TYR A 51 22.08 7.40 -0.59
CA TYR A 51 23.01 7.03 -1.64
C TYR A 51 22.37 6.04 -2.60
N GLY A 52 22.33 6.41 -3.88
CA GLY A 52 21.66 5.62 -4.91
C GLY A 52 22.49 4.46 -5.47
N ILE A 53 21.99 3.91 -6.58
CA ILE A 53 22.57 2.79 -7.34
C ILE A 53 23.93 3.14 -7.98
N PRO A 54 24.74 2.15 -8.40
CA PRO A 54 24.58 0.70 -8.18
C PRO A 54 25.03 0.23 -6.79
N ASN A 55 25.82 1.03 -6.06
CA ASN A 55 26.37 0.62 -4.77
C ASN A 55 26.57 1.83 -3.84
N TRP A 56 25.73 1.91 -2.81
CA TRP A 56 25.76 3.01 -1.84
C TRP A 56 27.12 3.16 -1.15
N LYS A 57 27.80 2.05 -0.85
CA LYS A 57 29.08 2.06 -0.13
C LYS A 57 30.18 2.66 -0.99
N VAL A 58 30.23 2.26 -2.27
CA VAL A 58 31.17 2.83 -3.25
C VAL A 58 30.92 4.33 -3.43
N ASN A 59 29.66 4.75 -3.51
CA ASN A 59 29.32 6.17 -3.62
C ASN A 59 29.75 6.97 -2.38
N ARG A 60 29.46 6.46 -1.18
CA ARG A 60 29.79 7.09 0.10
C ARG A 60 31.30 7.18 0.38
N GLU A 61 32.05 6.16 0.00
CA GLU A 61 33.51 6.08 0.18
C GLU A 61 34.28 6.63 -1.05
N SER A 62 33.57 7.19 -2.03
CA SER A 62 34.16 7.65 -3.28
C SER A 62 35.18 8.78 -3.07
N PRO A 63 36.31 8.78 -3.79
CA PRO A 63 37.22 9.93 -3.79
C PRO A 63 36.63 11.17 -4.48
N TYR A 64 35.55 11.02 -5.26
CA TYR A 64 34.90 12.11 -5.96
C TYR A 64 33.81 12.77 -5.11
N ASP A 65 33.91 14.09 -4.91
CA ASP A 65 32.90 14.90 -4.21
C ASP A 65 31.85 15.50 -5.17
N ASP A 66 31.36 14.67 -6.08
CA ASP A 66 30.39 15.07 -7.10
C ASP A 66 29.30 14.00 -7.29
N GLN A 67 28.39 14.23 -8.24
CA GLN A 67 27.23 13.38 -8.53
C GLN A 67 27.58 11.94 -8.97
N ARG A 68 28.85 11.66 -9.29
CA ARG A 68 29.37 10.32 -9.61
C ARG A 68 29.89 9.58 -8.38
N GLY A 69 30.00 10.26 -7.24
CA GLY A 69 30.57 9.74 -5.99
C GLY A 69 29.76 10.16 -4.77
N ARG A 70 30.36 10.95 -3.87
CA ARG A 70 29.75 11.28 -2.56
C ARG A 70 28.47 12.10 -2.64
N LYS A 71 28.18 12.72 -3.79
CA LYS A 71 26.90 13.40 -4.05
C LYS A 71 25.98 12.57 -4.94
N HIS A 72 26.20 11.26 -5.08
CA HIS A 72 25.24 10.34 -5.71
C HIS A 72 24.06 10.05 -4.78
N ILE A 73 23.35 11.12 -4.42
CA ILE A 73 22.22 11.13 -3.47
C ILE A 73 20.97 11.78 -4.09
N TRP A 74 20.94 11.82 -5.43
CA TRP A 74 20.03 12.63 -6.22
C TRP A 74 18.89 11.84 -6.86
N ARG A 75 18.86 10.50 -6.72
CA ARG A 75 17.83 9.67 -7.33
C ARG A 75 16.56 9.71 -6.48
N ILE A 76 15.53 10.40 -6.98
CA ILE A 76 14.26 10.62 -6.27
C ILE A 76 13.55 9.31 -5.89
N TYR A 77 13.72 8.25 -6.68
CA TYR A 77 13.09 6.96 -6.47
C TYR A 77 13.58 6.23 -5.20
N ASP A 78 14.79 6.47 -4.73
CA ASP A 78 15.32 5.74 -3.57
C ASP A 78 14.63 6.14 -2.25
N TYR A 79 14.11 7.37 -2.17
CA TYR A 79 13.60 7.96 -0.93
C TYR A 79 12.29 7.36 -0.44
N PRO A 80 11.22 7.24 -1.26
CA PRO A 80 9.94 6.70 -0.82
C PRO A 80 10.00 5.36 -0.09
N HIS A 81 10.93 4.48 -0.45
CA HIS A 81 11.11 3.20 0.23
C HIS A 81 11.56 3.36 1.68
N VAL A 82 12.50 4.26 1.93
CA VAL A 82 13.03 4.53 3.28
C VAL A 82 12.00 5.33 4.10
N ILE A 83 11.19 6.18 3.46
CA ILE A 83 10.04 6.81 4.11
C ILE A 83 9.06 5.73 4.60
N LEU A 84 8.66 4.80 3.73
CA LEU A 84 7.79 3.68 4.10
C LEU A 84 8.38 2.85 5.25
N LEU A 85 9.67 2.50 5.17
CA LEU A 85 10.36 1.75 6.21
C LEU A 85 10.22 2.40 7.60
N TYR A 86 10.57 3.68 7.70
CA TYR A 86 10.49 4.38 8.97
C TYR A 86 9.05 4.62 9.42
N TYR A 87 8.13 4.87 8.49
CA TYR A 87 6.72 5.03 8.83
C TYR A 87 6.10 3.73 9.36
N SER A 88 6.39 2.58 8.74
CA SER A 88 5.94 1.28 9.24
C SER A 88 6.57 0.93 10.58
N MET A 89 7.86 1.23 10.80
CA MET A 89 8.48 1.07 12.12
C MET A 89 7.88 2.00 13.18
N TYR A 90 7.46 3.22 12.80
CA TYR A 90 6.67 4.10 13.67
C TYR A 90 5.34 3.45 14.07
N GLN A 91 4.61 2.87 13.12
CA GLN A 91 3.34 2.18 13.40
C GLN A 91 3.54 0.97 14.31
N ILE A 92 4.61 0.19 14.09
CA ILE A 92 4.97 -0.94 14.96
C ILE A 92 5.30 -0.43 16.37
N ALA A 93 6.14 0.60 16.50
CA ALA A 93 6.53 1.15 17.80
C ALA A 93 5.34 1.75 18.58
N ASP A 94 4.34 2.27 17.88
CA ASP A 94 3.11 2.78 18.49
C ASP A 94 2.19 1.65 18.98
N ARG A 95 2.01 0.60 18.18
CA ARG A 95 1.07 -0.49 18.47
C ARG A 95 1.67 -1.57 19.38
N TYR A 96 2.96 -1.85 19.21
CA TYR A 96 3.70 -2.95 19.84
C TYR A 96 5.03 -2.44 20.43
N PRO A 97 4.99 -1.49 21.38
CA PRO A 97 6.21 -0.84 21.89
C PRO A 97 7.21 -1.81 22.53
N THR A 98 6.76 -2.98 22.98
CA THR A 98 7.62 -4.02 23.56
C THR A 98 8.44 -4.80 22.53
N LEU A 99 8.15 -4.66 21.23
CA LEU A 99 8.87 -5.36 20.15
C LEU A 99 9.98 -4.53 19.51
N VAL A 100 10.06 -3.23 19.82
CA VAL A 100 11.08 -2.32 19.29
C VAL A 100 12.10 -1.98 20.37
N HIS A 101 13.39 -1.99 20.01
CA HIS A 101 14.49 -1.85 20.96
C HIS A 101 15.56 -0.87 20.49
N TYR A 102 15.52 -0.43 19.23
CA TYR A 102 16.49 0.51 18.68
C TYR A 102 16.03 1.97 18.76
N LEU A 103 14.82 2.26 18.29
CA LEU A 103 14.19 3.58 18.41
C LEU A 103 12.77 3.44 18.92
N ASP A 104 12.31 4.46 19.64
CA ASP A 104 10.91 4.60 19.99
C ASP A 104 10.08 5.17 18.83
N LYS A 105 8.76 5.26 19.05
CA LYS A 105 7.79 5.87 18.13
C LYS A 105 8.24 7.25 17.66
N ALA A 106 8.70 8.11 18.57
CA ALA A 106 9.12 9.48 18.26
C ALA A 106 10.37 9.51 17.36
N GLY A 107 11.33 8.61 17.60
CA GLY A 107 12.54 8.45 16.80
C GLY A 107 12.25 8.01 15.38
N TYR A 108 11.40 6.99 15.20
CA TYR A 108 10.98 6.54 13.87
C TYR A 108 10.19 7.61 13.11
N LEU A 109 9.26 8.31 13.79
CA LEU A 109 8.51 9.41 13.18
C LEU A 109 9.43 10.54 12.71
N LYS A 110 10.42 10.91 13.53
CA LYS A 110 11.43 11.92 13.16
C LYS A 110 12.20 11.50 11.91
N ARG A 111 12.61 10.24 11.80
CA ARG A 111 13.33 9.74 10.61
C ARG A 111 12.45 9.68 9.37
N ALA A 112 11.20 9.26 9.50
CA ALA A 112 10.24 9.27 8.39
C ALA A 112 10.07 10.70 7.84
N TYR A 113 9.81 11.68 8.72
CA TYR A 113 9.69 13.08 8.35
C TYR A 113 10.96 13.64 7.70
N GLY A 114 12.13 13.46 8.32
CA GLY A 114 13.39 13.98 7.78
C GLY A 114 13.72 13.41 6.40
N THR A 115 13.44 12.12 6.20
CA THR A 115 13.62 11.46 4.89
C THR A 115 12.62 11.99 3.85
N ALA A 116 11.37 12.25 4.26
CA ALA A 116 10.35 12.82 3.38
C ALA A 116 10.67 14.27 2.96
N ILE A 117 11.27 15.07 3.83
CA ILE A 117 11.76 16.40 3.45
C ILE A 117 12.94 16.28 2.47
N ALA A 118 13.91 15.40 2.76
CA ALA A 118 15.08 15.21 1.90
C ALA A 118 14.71 14.73 0.48
N PHE A 119 13.65 13.92 0.34
CA PHE A 119 13.07 13.53 -0.96
C PHE A 119 12.76 14.74 -1.86
N PHE A 120 12.16 15.79 -1.29
CA PHE A 120 11.77 16.98 -2.04
C PHE A 120 12.91 18.00 -2.24
N THR A 121 13.93 17.98 -1.38
CA THR A 121 14.94 19.05 -1.32
C THR A 121 16.30 18.61 -1.85
N VAL A 122 16.81 17.44 -1.48
CA VAL A 122 18.19 17.03 -1.78
C VAL A 122 18.39 16.76 -3.28
N PRO A 123 17.59 15.92 -3.96
CA PRO A 123 17.70 15.74 -5.42
C PRO A 123 17.64 17.06 -6.21
N MET A 124 16.77 17.97 -5.77
CA MET A 124 16.62 19.31 -6.33
C MET A 124 17.88 20.16 -6.12
N GLU A 125 18.51 20.07 -4.95
CA GLU A 125 19.76 20.77 -4.68
C GLU A 125 20.91 20.27 -5.56
N ILE A 126 21.10 18.95 -5.66
CA ILE A 126 22.27 18.33 -6.29
C ILE A 126 22.23 18.38 -7.82
N VAL A 127 21.15 17.89 -8.45
CA VAL A 127 21.07 17.77 -9.92
C VAL A 127 19.80 18.37 -10.52
N LYS A 128 18.98 19.07 -9.71
CA LYS A 128 17.70 19.66 -10.13
C LYS A 128 16.65 18.63 -10.58
N TRP A 129 16.75 17.38 -10.12
CA TRP A 129 15.69 16.39 -10.38
C TRP A 129 14.51 16.63 -9.45
N SER A 130 13.38 17.02 -10.03
CA SER A 130 12.16 17.38 -9.31
C SER A 130 11.35 16.17 -8.85
N ALA A 131 11.25 15.99 -7.54
CA ALA A 131 10.27 15.09 -6.94
C ALA A 131 8.82 15.58 -7.11
N TYR A 132 8.59 16.86 -7.46
CA TYR A 132 7.25 17.40 -7.69
C TYR A 132 6.67 17.03 -9.06
N GLU A 133 7.52 16.67 -10.01
CA GLU A 133 7.13 16.51 -11.42
C GLU A 133 7.05 15.06 -11.88
N THR A 134 7.41 14.11 -11.00
CA THR A 134 7.48 12.69 -11.32
C THR A 134 6.72 11.88 -10.28
N GLY A 135 5.77 11.05 -10.71
CA GLY A 135 5.12 10.07 -9.83
C GLY A 135 6.09 8.97 -9.50
N THR A 136 6.42 8.81 -8.23
CA THR A 136 7.28 7.74 -7.72
C THR A 136 6.44 6.72 -6.97
N TYR A 137 7.05 5.67 -6.45
CA TYR A 137 6.30 4.58 -5.83
C TYR A 137 5.77 4.90 -4.42
N ASN A 138 6.35 4.31 -3.36
CA ASN A 138 5.83 4.27 -1.98
C ASN A 138 5.51 5.64 -1.33
N GLU A 139 5.63 6.75 -2.03
CA GLU A 139 5.35 8.12 -1.59
C GLU A 139 3.89 8.36 -1.23
N LEU A 140 2.96 7.50 -1.65
CA LEU A 140 1.58 7.51 -1.17
C LEU A 140 1.45 7.38 0.36
N VAL A 141 2.53 7.01 1.06
CA VAL A 141 2.61 7.05 2.52
C VAL A 141 2.70 8.47 3.10
N ILE A 142 3.05 9.48 2.30
CA ILE A 142 3.28 10.86 2.77
C ILE A 142 2.02 11.48 3.40
N PRO A 143 0.81 11.39 2.80
CA PRO A 143 -0.43 11.79 3.46
C PRO A 143 -0.64 11.15 4.84
N ASP A 144 -0.35 9.86 4.97
CA ASP A 144 -0.49 9.13 6.23
C ASP A 144 0.55 9.58 7.27
N LEU A 145 1.77 9.90 6.82
CA LEU A 145 2.81 10.49 7.64
C LEU A 145 2.44 11.91 8.11
N ILE A 146 1.83 12.74 7.26
CA ILE A 146 1.32 14.06 7.65
C ILE A 146 0.29 13.92 8.79
N ARG A 147 -0.68 13.02 8.65
CA ARG A 147 -1.67 12.76 9.72
C ARG A 147 -1.00 12.26 11.00
N ALA A 148 -0.07 11.32 10.90
CA ALA A 148 0.67 10.84 12.06
C ALA A 148 1.48 11.95 12.76
N LEU A 149 2.02 12.92 12.02
CA LEU A 149 2.69 14.09 12.61
C LEU A 149 1.67 14.93 13.40
N ASP A 150 0.50 15.22 12.83
CA ASP A 150 -0.57 15.95 13.52
C ASP A 150 -1.06 15.23 14.79
N GLU A 151 -1.31 13.92 14.71
CA GLU A 151 -1.72 13.07 15.85
C GLU A 151 -0.67 13.02 16.98
N ASN A 152 0.59 13.30 16.66
CA ASN A 152 1.69 13.36 17.64
C ASN A 152 2.09 14.80 18.00
N ASN A 153 1.20 15.78 17.79
CA ASN A 153 1.38 17.19 18.12
C ASN A 153 2.58 17.84 17.40
N LYS A 154 2.95 17.35 16.21
CA LYS A 154 4.03 17.88 15.36
C LYS A 154 3.45 18.73 14.21
N HIS A 155 2.50 19.60 14.52
CA HIS A 155 1.73 20.37 13.55
C HIS A 155 2.59 21.21 12.58
N GLU A 156 3.68 21.81 13.07
CA GLU A 156 4.60 22.56 12.19
C GLU A 156 5.27 21.65 11.15
N GLN A 157 5.75 20.47 11.58
CA GLN A 157 6.35 19.49 10.68
C GLN A 157 5.31 18.96 9.69
N ALA A 158 4.09 18.69 10.17
CA ALA A 158 2.96 18.29 9.33
C ALA A 158 2.64 19.35 8.27
N ALA A 159 2.55 20.62 8.65
CA ALA A 159 2.30 21.74 7.74
C ALA A 159 3.38 21.89 6.66
N ILE A 160 4.66 21.79 7.04
CA ILE A 160 5.79 21.84 6.10
C ILE A 160 5.70 20.70 5.07
N LEU A 161 5.54 19.46 5.54
CA LEU A 161 5.46 18.29 4.66
C LEU A 161 4.20 18.35 3.77
N ARG A 162 3.08 18.80 4.32
CA ARG A 162 1.82 19.02 3.59
C ARG A 162 2.00 20.03 2.46
N ALA A 163 2.73 21.13 2.69
CA ALA A 163 3.01 22.11 1.64
C ALA A 163 3.80 21.49 0.46
N HIS A 164 4.76 20.61 0.73
CA HIS A 164 5.47 19.88 -0.32
C HIS A 164 4.55 18.92 -1.10
N TRP A 165 3.74 18.13 -0.39
CA TRP A 165 2.79 17.21 -1.02
C TRP A 165 1.74 17.95 -1.85
N GLU A 166 1.17 19.04 -1.31
CA GLU A 166 0.19 19.86 -2.02
C GLU A 166 0.78 20.57 -3.23
N LYS A 167 2.05 21.00 -3.18
CA LYS A 167 2.75 21.53 -4.35
C LYS A 167 2.81 20.48 -5.47
N LYS A 168 3.13 19.23 -5.13
CA LYS A 168 3.13 18.12 -6.09
C LYS A 168 1.71 17.85 -6.63
N ALA A 169 0.71 17.76 -5.75
CA ALA A 169 -0.67 17.53 -6.16
C ALA A 169 -1.17 18.61 -7.13
N LYS A 170 -0.92 19.89 -6.81
CA LYS A 170 -1.27 21.02 -7.69
C LYS A 170 -0.62 20.91 -9.06
N TYR A 171 0.67 20.55 -9.14
CA TYR A 171 1.36 20.34 -10.43
C TYR A 171 0.66 19.27 -11.27
N PHE A 172 0.41 18.08 -10.71
CA PHE A 172 -0.22 16.98 -11.45
C PHE A 172 -1.64 17.30 -11.91
N ILE A 173 -2.40 18.01 -11.08
CA ILE A 173 -3.81 18.31 -11.35
C ILE A 173 -3.97 19.48 -12.32
N ASN A 174 -3.19 20.54 -12.17
CA ASN A 174 -3.36 21.77 -12.94
C ASN A 174 -2.54 21.78 -14.24
N ASP A 175 -1.34 21.17 -14.24
CA ASP A 175 -0.40 21.28 -15.36
C ASP A 175 -0.47 20.04 -16.29
N HIS A 176 -1.21 19.00 -15.89
CA HIS A 176 -1.46 17.78 -16.67
C HIS A 176 -0.20 17.17 -17.32
N PRO A 177 0.82 16.81 -16.52
CA PRO A 177 2.06 16.27 -17.05
C PRO A 177 1.88 14.90 -17.72
N TYR A 178 2.91 14.46 -18.45
CA TYR A 178 2.93 13.13 -19.04
C TYR A 178 3.04 12.03 -17.98
N LEU A 179 1.96 11.27 -17.77
CA LEU A 179 1.81 10.35 -16.62
C LEU A 179 2.51 9.00 -16.77
N PHE A 180 2.98 8.63 -17.98
CA PHE A 180 3.82 7.44 -18.16
C PHE A 180 5.32 7.73 -18.00
N GLY A 181 5.70 8.98 -17.70
CA GLY A 181 7.09 9.35 -17.52
C GLY A 181 7.67 8.76 -16.24
N SER A 182 8.81 8.08 -16.34
CA SER A 182 9.62 7.65 -15.21
C SER A 182 11.11 7.96 -15.42
N GLU A 183 12.03 7.14 -14.92
CA GLU A 183 13.39 7.06 -15.46
C GLU A 183 13.41 6.64 -16.94
N TYR A 184 12.32 6.04 -17.43
CA TYR A 184 12.10 5.63 -18.80
C TYR A 184 11.00 6.47 -19.48
N PRO A 185 11.02 6.59 -20.83
CA PRO A 185 10.01 7.34 -21.57
C PRO A 185 8.58 6.77 -21.50
N PHE A 186 8.40 5.52 -21.10
CA PHE A 186 7.08 4.91 -20.92
C PHE A 186 7.15 3.84 -19.82
N ASP A 187 6.42 4.08 -18.73
CA ASP A 187 6.38 3.21 -17.56
C ASP A 187 5.05 3.30 -16.82
N SER A 188 4.70 2.23 -16.10
CA SER A 188 3.49 2.16 -15.26
C SER A 188 3.77 2.53 -13.79
N THR A 189 5.01 2.90 -13.46
CA THR A 189 5.50 3.10 -12.09
C THR A 189 4.70 4.14 -11.30
N GLY A 190 4.31 5.23 -11.94
CA GLY A 190 3.71 6.38 -11.27
C GLY A 190 2.25 6.20 -10.85
N PHE A 191 1.56 5.15 -11.29
CA PHE A 191 0.10 5.08 -11.16
C PHE A 191 -0.42 4.94 -9.72
N GLU A 192 0.36 4.39 -8.79
CA GLU A 192 -0.02 4.45 -7.37
C GLU A 192 0.08 5.87 -6.81
N SER A 193 1.10 6.64 -7.20
CA SER A 193 1.25 8.03 -6.76
C SER A 193 0.22 8.94 -7.40
N THR A 194 -0.02 8.84 -8.71
CA THR A 194 -1.03 9.68 -9.37
C THR A 194 -2.42 9.45 -8.80
N HIS A 195 -2.75 8.20 -8.46
CA HIS A 195 -4.01 7.91 -7.79
C HIS A 195 -4.04 8.47 -6.36
N ALA A 196 -2.97 8.33 -5.58
CA ALA A 196 -2.88 8.93 -4.24
C ALA A 196 -3.02 10.46 -4.27
N LEU A 197 -2.45 11.13 -5.26
CA LEU A 197 -2.60 12.58 -5.47
C LEU A 197 -4.05 12.94 -5.83
N ALA A 198 -4.69 12.17 -6.71
CA ALA A 198 -6.08 12.38 -7.09
C ALA A 198 -7.03 12.19 -5.90
N LYS A 199 -6.87 11.09 -5.15
CA LYS A 199 -7.61 10.81 -3.92
C LYS A 199 -7.43 11.91 -2.88
N TYR A 200 -6.19 12.31 -2.62
CA TYR A 200 -5.88 13.42 -1.71
C TYR A 200 -6.61 14.70 -2.12
N ALA A 201 -6.66 15.02 -3.41
CA ALA A 201 -7.35 16.22 -3.89
C ALA A 201 -8.85 16.17 -3.62
N MET A 202 -9.51 15.03 -3.85
CA MET A 202 -10.94 14.87 -3.57
C MET A 202 -11.25 15.03 -2.07
N GLU A 203 -10.43 14.44 -1.21
CA GLU A 203 -10.53 14.61 0.25
C GLU A 203 -10.32 16.08 0.64
N ARG A 204 -9.27 16.71 0.09
CA ARG A 204 -8.87 18.07 0.44
C ARG A 204 -9.83 19.14 -0.07
N LEU A 205 -10.52 18.91 -1.18
CA LEU A 205 -11.58 19.80 -1.68
C LEU A 205 -12.84 19.79 -0.81
N SER A 206 -13.07 18.68 -0.10
CA SER A 206 -14.19 18.49 0.83
C SER A 206 -13.91 19.09 2.22
N ASP A 207 -12.66 19.39 2.54
CA ASP A 207 -12.23 19.97 3.80
C ASP A 207 -12.39 21.51 3.79
N PRO A 208 -13.30 22.09 4.60
CA PRO A 208 -13.54 23.53 4.60
C PRO A 208 -12.30 24.34 5.00
N GLU A 209 -11.41 23.77 5.83
CA GLU A 209 -10.20 24.42 6.34
C GLU A 209 -9.05 24.42 5.33
N ALA A 210 -9.19 23.70 4.21
CA ALA A 210 -8.19 23.62 3.14
C ALA A 210 -8.22 24.83 2.18
N THR A 211 -8.32 26.06 2.70
CA THR A 211 -8.60 27.27 1.92
C THR A 211 -7.60 27.49 0.77
N ASP A 212 -6.30 27.37 1.03
CA ASP A 212 -5.25 27.60 0.02
C ASP A 212 -5.25 26.55 -1.09
N PHE A 213 -5.59 25.30 -0.76
CA PHE A 213 -5.68 24.23 -1.75
C PHE A 213 -6.92 24.42 -2.63
N ARG A 214 -8.07 24.70 -2.01
CA ARG A 214 -9.37 24.94 -2.67
C ARG A 214 -9.37 26.19 -3.55
N ALA A 215 -8.52 27.18 -3.24
CA ALA A 215 -8.30 28.34 -4.09
C ALA A 215 -7.43 28.04 -5.34
N SER A 216 -6.61 26.98 -5.28
CA SER A 216 -5.64 26.65 -6.34
C SER A 216 -6.08 25.51 -7.27
N VAL A 217 -7.00 24.65 -6.81
CA VAL A 217 -7.45 23.46 -7.52
C VAL A 217 -8.97 23.50 -7.59
N THR A 218 -9.54 23.33 -8.78
CA THR A 218 -10.98 23.26 -8.95
C THR A 218 -11.49 21.82 -8.81
N GLN A 219 -12.77 21.67 -8.44
CA GLN A 219 -13.44 20.37 -8.42
C GLN A 219 -13.33 19.66 -9.77
N LYS A 220 -13.54 20.41 -10.86
CA LYS A 220 -13.49 19.89 -12.23
C LYS A 220 -12.11 19.35 -12.60
N ASP A 221 -11.04 20.04 -12.23
CA ASP A 221 -9.67 19.63 -12.56
C ASP A 221 -9.26 18.39 -11.75
N ALA A 222 -9.62 18.35 -10.46
CA ALA A 222 -9.39 17.18 -9.61
C ALA A 222 -10.14 15.93 -10.12
N GLU A 223 -11.42 16.07 -10.46
CA GLU A 223 -12.22 14.99 -11.07
C GLU A 223 -11.64 14.59 -12.44
N GLY A 224 -11.28 15.56 -13.27
CA GLY A 224 -10.64 15.33 -14.56
C GLY A 224 -9.35 14.51 -14.43
N PHE A 225 -8.49 14.88 -13.49
CA PHE A 225 -7.25 14.18 -13.20
C PHE A 225 -7.51 12.76 -12.66
N LEU A 226 -8.43 12.59 -11.71
CA LEU A 226 -8.83 11.28 -11.17
C LEU A 226 -9.26 10.32 -12.28
N GLN A 227 -10.08 10.79 -13.22
CA GLN A 227 -10.56 10.02 -14.37
C GLN A 227 -9.45 9.75 -15.40
N GLN A 228 -8.63 10.75 -15.71
CA GLN A 228 -7.56 10.64 -16.69
C GLN A 228 -6.50 9.63 -16.24
N GLN A 229 -5.99 9.77 -15.00
CA GLN A 229 -4.96 8.87 -14.48
C GLN A 229 -5.48 7.43 -14.41
N MET A 230 -6.76 7.23 -14.07
CA MET A 230 -7.35 5.89 -14.00
C MET A 230 -7.45 5.26 -15.38
N LYS A 231 -7.94 5.99 -16.40
CA LYS A 231 -7.99 5.51 -17.78
C LYS A 231 -6.62 5.09 -18.29
N LEU A 232 -5.57 5.84 -17.96
CA LEU A 232 -4.20 5.51 -18.37
C LEU A 232 -3.64 4.29 -17.62
N ASN A 233 -3.92 4.16 -16.32
CA ASN A 233 -3.57 2.95 -15.55
C ASN A 233 -4.27 1.70 -16.11
N LEU A 234 -5.54 1.82 -16.53
CA LEU A 234 -6.26 0.73 -17.18
C LEU A 234 -5.70 0.39 -18.57
N ALA A 235 -5.27 1.41 -19.35
CA ALA A 235 -4.76 1.21 -20.70
C ALA A 235 -3.45 0.40 -20.74
N CYS A 236 -2.69 0.39 -19.65
CA CYS A 236 -1.49 -0.43 -19.50
C CYS A 236 -1.76 -1.73 -18.72
N ARG A 237 -2.97 -2.30 -18.77
CA ARG A 237 -3.29 -3.56 -18.07
C ARG A 237 -3.86 -4.63 -18.98
N GLY A 238 -3.45 -5.87 -18.71
CA GLY A 238 -3.99 -7.04 -19.38
C GLY A 238 -5.37 -7.45 -18.87
N MET A 239 -6.23 -7.85 -19.80
CA MET A 239 -7.57 -8.37 -19.54
C MET A 239 -7.75 -9.80 -20.08
N GLU A 240 -6.72 -10.32 -20.75
CA GLU A 240 -6.70 -11.65 -21.31
C GLU A 240 -6.73 -12.69 -20.18
N PRO A 241 -7.54 -13.76 -20.28
CA PRO A 241 -7.73 -14.75 -19.22
C PRO A 241 -6.54 -15.73 -19.11
N ALA A 242 -5.35 -15.19 -18.89
CA ALA A 242 -4.12 -15.92 -18.59
C ALA A 242 -3.51 -15.34 -17.32
N TYR A 243 -3.00 -16.20 -16.43
CA TYR A 243 -2.47 -15.78 -15.12
C TYR A 243 -1.31 -14.77 -15.21
N TYR A 244 -0.65 -14.67 -16.36
CA TYR A 244 0.48 -13.76 -16.62
C TYR A 244 0.09 -12.51 -17.44
N TRP A 245 -1.19 -12.33 -17.73
CA TRP A 245 -1.74 -11.17 -18.44
C TRP A 245 -2.87 -10.51 -17.65
N LEU A 246 -3.82 -11.28 -17.11
CA LEU A 246 -4.96 -10.74 -16.38
C LEU A 246 -4.51 -9.94 -15.15
N GLY A 247 -4.79 -8.63 -15.13
CA GLY A 247 -4.36 -7.73 -14.05
C GLY A 247 -2.86 -7.40 -14.05
N SER A 248 -2.10 -7.91 -15.02
CA SER A 248 -0.71 -7.53 -15.23
C SER A 248 -0.60 -6.09 -15.68
N ASP A 249 0.47 -5.40 -15.29
CA ASP A 249 0.92 -4.19 -15.96
C ASP A 249 1.62 -4.53 -17.29
N TYR A 250 1.39 -3.70 -18.30
CA TYR A 250 2.01 -3.73 -19.62
C TYR A 250 2.93 -2.53 -19.77
N ARG A 251 4.17 -2.79 -20.21
CA ARG A 251 5.19 -1.76 -20.45
C ARG A 251 5.33 -1.50 -21.95
N ALA A 252 6.47 -0.93 -22.37
CA ALA A 252 6.72 -0.54 -23.75
C ALA A 252 6.52 -1.64 -24.81
N SER A 253 6.62 -2.93 -24.43
CA SER A 253 6.41 -4.08 -25.33
C SER A 253 5.01 -4.71 -25.24
N GLY A 254 4.06 -4.04 -24.57
CA GLY A 254 2.72 -4.57 -24.36
C GLY A 254 2.75 -5.92 -23.64
N ASN A 255 1.98 -6.88 -24.16
CA ASN A 255 1.89 -8.25 -23.62
C ASN A 255 3.00 -9.20 -24.11
N ALA A 256 3.96 -8.71 -24.90
CA ALA A 256 4.97 -9.54 -25.56
C ALA A 256 6.27 -9.73 -24.76
N SER A 257 6.50 -8.97 -23.68
CA SER A 257 7.70 -9.07 -22.83
C SER A 257 7.47 -8.39 -21.49
N TYR A 258 8.10 -8.90 -20.42
CA TYR A 258 8.09 -8.32 -19.07
C TYR A 258 6.68 -7.97 -18.56
N THR A 259 5.89 -9.01 -18.27
CA THR A 259 4.57 -8.89 -17.62
C THR A 259 4.68 -9.26 -16.13
N LEU A 260 3.59 -9.13 -15.37
CA LEU A 260 3.51 -9.39 -13.92
C LEU A 260 4.54 -8.66 -13.08
N SER A 261 4.96 -7.46 -13.45
CA SER A 261 5.98 -6.75 -12.67
C SER A 261 5.44 -6.33 -11.29
N TYR A 262 6.32 -5.77 -10.46
CA TYR A 262 5.94 -5.14 -9.19
C TYR A 262 4.84 -4.07 -9.35
N MET A 263 4.76 -3.41 -10.52
CA MET A 263 3.77 -2.36 -10.80
C MET A 263 2.35 -2.91 -11.01
N SER A 264 2.20 -4.21 -11.30
CA SER A 264 0.90 -4.86 -11.43
C SER A 264 0.08 -4.67 -10.16
N GLN A 265 0.65 -4.99 -8.99
CA GLN A 265 -0.04 -4.87 -7.70
C GLN A 265 -0.16 -3.42 -7.23
N MET A 266 0.87 -2.60 -7.45
CA MET A 266 0.87 -1.19 -7.03
C MET A 266 -0.18 -0.35 -7.76
N GLY A 267 -0.18 -0.36 -9.10
CA GLY A 267 -1.26 0.30 -9.82
C GLY A 267 -2.60 -0.45 -9.67
N GLY A 268 -2.59 -1.73 -9.29
CA GLY A 268 -3.78 -2.53 -8.99
C GLY A 268 -4.52 -2.03 -7.75
N TRP A 269 -3.79 -1.62 -6.72
CA TRP A 269 -4.34 -0.90 -5.56
C TRP A 269 -5.20 0.30 -5.99
N ALA A 270 -4.70 1.11 -6.93
CA ALA A 270 -5.43 2.28 -7.41
C ALA A 270 -6.74 1.90 -8.13
N VAL A 271 -6.74 0.79 -8.88
CA VAL A 271 -7.95 0.32 -9.58
C VAL A 271 -9.01 -0.13 -8.57
N GLU A 272 -8.63 -0.86 -7.53
CA GLU A 272 -9.57 -1.30 -6.48
C GLU A 272 -10.10 -0.13 -5.65
N ASP A 273 -9.23 0.79 -5.20
CA ASP A 273 -9.66 1.97 -4.43
C ASP A 273 -10.62 2.85 -5.25
N TYR A 274 -10.34 3.07 -6.54
CA TYR A 274 -11.27 3.75 -7.44
C TYR A 274 -12.60 3.01 -7.59
N ALA A 275 -12.59 1.68 -7.72
CA ALA A 275 -13.81 0.89 -7.81
C ALA A 275 -14.69 1.08 -6.57
N VAL A 276 -14.07 1.06 -5.40
CA VAL A 276 -14.77 1.17 -4.11
C VAL A 276 -15.26 2.59 -3.85
N ASN A 277 -14.47 3.62 -4.17
CA ASN A 277 -14.73 4.99 -3.71
C ASN A 277 -15.26 5.95 -4.78
N HIS A 278 -15.06 5.64 -6.06
CA HIS A 278 -15.22 6.64 -7.13
C HIS A 278 -16.00 6.14 -8.35
N ALA A 279 -16.08 4.84 -8.58
CA ALA A 279 -16.75 4.28 -9.75
C ALA A 279 -18.28 4.22 -9.56
N ASP A 280 -19.01 4.78 -10.54
CA ASP A 280 -20.47 4.64 -10.65
C ASP A 280 -20.86 3.18 -10.90
N ASP A 281 -20.22 2.55 -11.91
CA ASP A 281 -20.25 1.10 -12.14
C ASP A 281 -18.90 0.50 -11.72
N PRO A 282 -18.81 -0.11 -10.53
CA PRO A 282 -17.55 -0.57 -9.96
C PRO A 282 -17.10 -1.92 -10.53
N THR A 283 -17.99 -2.68 -11.17
CA THR A 283 -17.83 -4.12 -11.28
C THR A 283 -16.64 -4.56 -12.14
N LEU A 284 -16.41 -3.86 -13.25
CA LEU A 284 -15.26 -4.13 -14.11
C LEU A 284 -13.93 -3.77 -13.42
N TYR A 285 -13.92 -2.66 -12.67
CA TYR A 285 -12.76 -2.23 -11.90
C TYR A 285 -12.47 -3.19 -10.76
N LEU A 286 -13.50 -3.68 -10.04
CA LEU A 286 -13.35 -4.69 -8.99
C LEU A 286 -12.69 -5.95 -9.52
N ARG A 287 -13.18 -6.49 -10.65
CA ARG A 287 -12.59 -7.69 -11.28
C ARG A 287 -11.12 -7.49 -11.62
N LEU A 288 -10.80 -6.38 -12.29
CA LEU A 288 -9.43 -6.13 -12.75
C LEU A 288 -8.49 -5.74 -11.60
N GLY A 289 -8.96 -4.94 -10.64
CA GLY A 289 -8.23 -4.54 -9.44
C GLY A 289 -7.88 -5.74 -8.57
N TYR A 290 -8.86 -6.62 -8.32
CA TYR A 290 -8.63 -7.84 -7.55
C TYR A 290 -7.72 -8.83 -8.29
N ALA A 291 -7.85 -8.96 -9.61
CA ALA A 291 -6.91 -9.74 -10.40
C ALA A 291 -5.48 -9.17 -10.33
N SER A 292 -5.35 -7.84 -10.38
CA SER A 292 -4.06 -7.15 -10.26
C SER A 292 -3.43 -7.39 -8.89
N TYR A 293 -4.23 -7.34 -7.82
CA TYR A 293 -3.83 -7.71 -6.45
C TYR A 293 -3.28 -9.15 -6.39
N LEU A 294 -3.94 -10.11 -7.05
CA LEU A 294 -3.52 -11.52 -7.06
C LEU A 294 -2.32 -11.80 -7.99
N SER A 295 -2.14 -11.00 -9.03
CA SER A 295 -1.31 -11.33 -10.22
C SER A 295 0.14 -11.70 -9.90
N SER A 296 0.93 -10.81 -9.28
CA SER A 296 2.37 -11.01 -9.09
C SER A 296 2.72 -12.06 -8.03
N TRP A 297 1.74 -12.57 -7.25
CA TRP A 297 1.96 -13.77 -6.42
C TRP A 297 2.28 -15.00 -7.27
N ALA A 298 1.87 -15.02 -8.55
CA ALA A 298 2.26 -16.06 -9.49
C ALA A 298 3.78 -16.11 -9.74
N LEU A 299 4.55 -15.08 -9.35
CA LEU A 299 6.02 -15.06 -9.45
C LEU A 299 6.72 -15.62 -8.21
N LEU A 300 5.97 -15.86 -7.13
CA LEU A 300 6.49 -16.46 -5.91
C LEU A 300 6.74 -17.96 -6.14
N ASN A 301 7.99 -18.37 -5.93
CA ASN A 301 8.39 -19.75 -5.92
C ASN A 301 8.14 -20.33 -4.52
N SER A 302 6.93 -20.84 -4.29
CA SER A 302 6.58 -21.52 -3.05
C SER A 302 5.96 -22.89 -3.31
N GLY A 303 6.10 -23.81 -2.36
CA GLY A 303 5.56 -25.15 -2.48
C GLY A 303 5.77 -26.00 -1.22
N THR A 304 5.17 -27.19 -1.22
CA THR A 304 5.36 -28.20 -0.19
C THR A 304 6.55 -29.11 -0.53
N ALA A 305 6.93 -30.01 0.38
CA ALA A 305 7.93 -31.03 0.07
C ALA A 305 7.54 -31.88 -1.15
N GLN A 306 6.25 -32.14 -1.34
CA GLN A 306 5.71 -32.90 -2.48
C GLN A 306 5.91 -32.20 -3.83
N SER A 307 5.83 -30.86 -3.86
CA SER A 307 6.11 -30.06 -5.05
C SER A 307 7.59 -29.63 -5.14
N ASN A 308 8.48 -30.27 -4.37
CA ASN A 308 9.88 -29.89 -4.23
C ASN A 308 10.08 -28.38 -3.92
N TYR A 309 9.23 -27.82 -3.05
CA TYR A 309 9.31 -26.46 -2.53
C TYR A 309 9.27 -25.31 -3.57
N GLY A 310 8.78 -25.53 -4.78
CA GLY A 310 8.60 -24.44 -5.75
C GLY A 310 8.24 -24.89 -7.16
N TYR A 311 7.39 -24.11 -7.84
CA TYR A 311 6.99 -24.37 -9.23
C TYR A 311 8.03 -23.89 -10.25
N TRP A 312 8.59 -22.69 -10.07
CA TRP A 312 9.51 -22.06 -11.03
C TRP A 312 10.93 -22.59 -10.91
N PHE A 313 11.40 -22.69 -9.67
CA PHE A 313 12.76 -23.07 -9.31
C PHE A 313 12.70 -24.05 -8.13
N PRO A 314 12.46 -25.35 -8.39
CA PRO A 314 12.35 -26.35 -7.32
C PRO A 314 13.61 -26.38 -6.43
N GLY A 315 13.44 -26.66 -5.14
CA GLY A 315 14.50 -26.69 -4.14
C GLY A 315 14.12 -25.95 -2.87
N LYS A 316 14.49 -26.50 -1.70
CA LYS A 316 14.16 -25.92 -0.39
C LYS A 316 14.80 -24.53 -0.21
N GLU A 317 15.97 -24.33 -0.80
CA GLU A 317 16.74 -23.09 -0.82
C GLU A 317 16.08 -21.96 -1.62
N ASN A 318 15.20 -22.32 -2.57
CA ASN A 318 14.48 -21.37 -3.42
C ASN A 318 13.05 -21.10 -2.91
N ASN A 319 12.61 -21.78 -1.85
CA ASN A 319 11.27 -21.64 -1.30
C ASN A 319 11.08 -20.21 -0.74
N GLY A 320 10.03 -19.53 -1.19
CA GLY A 320 9.75 -18.14 -0.85
C GLY A 320 10.52 -17.11 -1.68
N ALA A 321 11.39 -17.51 -2.60
CA ALA A 321 11.98 -16.59 -3.56
C ALA A 321 10.92 -16.11 -4.56
N ALA A 322 11.05 -14.89 -5.08
CA ALA A 322 10.14 -14.36 -6.10
C ALA A 322 10.92 -13.75 -7.25
N GLY A 323 10.38 -13.85 -8.46
CA GLY A 323 10.91 -13.16 -9.64
C GLY A 323 10.38 -11.73 -9.76
N GLY A 324 11.16 -10.84 -10.38
CA GLY A 324 10.79 -9.43 -10.60
C GLY A 324 9.83 -9.19 -11.76
N GLY A 325 9.55 -10.22 -12.56
CA GLY A 325 8.69 -10.17 -13.73
C GLY A 325 8.54 -11.53 -14.39
N PHE A 326 7.66 -11.59 -15.38
CA PHE A 326 7.39 -12.75 -16.22
C PHE A 326 7.84 -12.47 -17.66
N GLU A 327 8.57 -13.40 -18.26
CA GLU A 327 8.86 -13.40 -19.69
C GLU A 327 7.85 -14.34 -20.39
N PRO A 328 6.94 -13.82 -21.24
CA PRO A 328 5.99 -14.64 -21.97
C PRO A 328 6.60 -15.36 -23.19
N ARG A 329 7.71 -14.87 -23.75
CA ARG A 329 8.32 -15.46 -24.95
C ARG A 329 9.06 -16.75 -24.64
N PRO A 330 9.04 -17.75 -25.56
CA PRO A 330 9.85 -18.96 -25.41
C PRO A 330 11.36 -18.65 -25.42
N TRP A 331 11.79 -17.60 -26.13
CA TRP A 331 13.14 -17.07 -26.15
C TRP A 331 13.09 -15.57 -25.91
N GLY A 332 13.25 -15.17 -24.66
CA GLY A 332 13.15 -13.79 -24.22
C GLY A 332 14.36 -13.33 -23.43
N ARG A 333 14.24 -12.16 -22.79
CA ARG A 333 15.33 -11.53 -22.06
C ARG A 333 14.80 -10.84 -20.82
N ALA A 334 15.47 -11.06 -19.70
CA ALA A 334 15.19 -10.32 -18.48
C ALA A 334 15.69 -8.88 -18.59
N TRP A 335 14.97 -7.93 -17.98
CA TRP A 335 15.25 -6.50 -18.06
C TRP A 335 16.67 -6.12 -17.59
N LEU A 336 17.09 -6.62 -16.42
CA LEU A 336 18.40 -6.29 -15.86
C LEU A 336 19.50 -7.10 -16.53
N GLY A 337 20.40 -6.38 -17.21
CA GLY A 337 21.57 -6.95 -17.88
C GLY A 337 21.24 -7.65 -19.20
N ASN A 338 20.01 -7.50 -19.72
CA ASN A 338 19.57 -8.06 -20.99
C ASN A 338 19.89 -9.57 -21.14
N LYS A 339 19.67 -10.32 -20.05
CA LYS A 339 20.09 -11.72 -19.94
C LYS A 339 19.05 -12.64 -20.56
N GLU A 340 19.50 -13.54 -21.43
CA GLU A 340 18.62 -14.50 -22.12
C GLU A 340 17.96 -15.45 -21.12
N MET A 341 16.67 -15.71 -21.33
CA MET A 341 15.93 -16.69 -20.58
C MET A 341 14.73 -17.23 -21.37
N GLY A 342 14.24 -18.39 -20.96
CA GLY A 342 13.01 -18.95 -21.50
C GLY A 342 11.75 -18.31 -20.89
N ARG A 343 10.60 -18.78 -21.35
CA ARG A 343 9.30 -18.38 -20.81
C ARG A 343 9.22 -18.71 -19.31
N GLY A 344 8.84 -17.74 -18.48
CA GLY A 344 8.66 -17.98 -17.04
C GLY A 344 8.97 -16.77 -16.16
N SER A 345 8.87 -17.00 -14.85
CA SER A 345 9.32 -16.06 -13.81
C SER A 345 10.82 -15.78 -13.94
N TRP A 346 11.22 -14.53 -13.76
CA TRP A 346 12.63 -14.15 -13.72
C TRP A 346 13.34 -14.78 -12.53
N TRP A 347 14.61 -15.13 -12.74
CA TRP A 347 15.46 -15.78 -11.73
C TRP A 347 16.10 -14.79 -10.74
N TYR A 348 15.73 -13.51 -10.78
CA TYR A 348 16.09 -12.51 -9.79
C TYR A 348 14.85 -11.71 -9.39
N SER A 349 14.80 -11.27 -8.13
CA SER A 349 13.62 -10.60 -7.55
C SER A 349 13.38 -9.19 -8.07
N GLY A 350 14.45 -8.49 -8.49
CA GLY A 350 14.34 -7.10 -8.93
C GLY A 350 13.67 -6.28 -7.83
N GLU A 351 12.58 -5.61 -8.18
CA GLU A 351 11.79 -4.74 -7.30
C GLU A 351 10.47 -5.37 -6.83
N ILE A 352 10.31 -6.71 -6.93
CA ILE A 352 9.04 -7.39 -6.63
C ILE A 352 8.45 -7.08 -5.24
N ASP A 353 9.30 -6.82 -4.24
CA ASP A 353 8.87 -6.50 -2.88
C ASP A 353 8.07 -5.17 -2.81
N LEU A 354 8.23 -4.29 -3.80
CA LEU A 354 7.38 -3.10 -3.97
C LEU A 354 5.95 -3.48 -4.33
N GLY A 355 5.80 -4.46 -5.22
CA GLY A 355 4.51 -5.04 -5.59
C GLY A 355 3.83 -5.67 -4.40
N PHE A 356 4.57 -6.43 -3.59
CA PHE A 356 4.04 -7.00 -2.36
C PHE A 356 3.61 -5.93 -1.35
N SER A 357 4.31 -4.79 -1.29
CA SER A 357 3.86 -3.63 -0.51
C SER A 357 2.54 -3.07 -1.06
N GLY A 358 2.38 -3.00 -2.39
CA GLY A 358 1.10 -2.70 -3.03
C GLY A 358 0.00 -3.70 -2.63
N ALA A 359 0.30 -5.00 -2.64
CA ALA A 359 -0.66 -6.04 -2.26
C ALA A 359 -1.13 -5.92 -0.80
N LEU A 360 -0.25 -5.55 0.13
CA LEU A 360 -0.63 -5.29 1.53
C LEU A 360 -1.62 -4.12 1.65
N ARG A 361 -1.53 -3.11 0.77
CA ARG A 361 -2.44 -1.96 0.75
C ARG A 361 -3.78 -2.31 0.15
N THR A 362 -3.81 -3.19 -0.85
CA THR A 362 -5.04 -3.62 -1.53
C THR A 362 -5.81 -4.67 -0.74
N ALA A 363 -5.12 -5.58 -0.03
CA ALA A 363 -5.77 -6.75 0.58
C ALA A 363 -7.03 -6.40 1.41
N ALA A 364 -8.16 -6.88 0.91
CA ALA A 364 -9.49 -6.80 1.50
C ALA A 364 -10.36 -7.96 0.98
N THR A 365 -11.31 -8.40 1.81
CA THR A 365 -12.42 -9.25 1.35
C THR A 365 -13.55 -8.35 0.88
N LEU A 366 -14.05 -8.55 -0.35
CA LEU A 366 -15.03 -7.66 -0.96
C LEU A 366 -16.24 -8.42 -1.49
N VAL A 367 -17.43 -8.06 -1.01
CA VAL A 367 -18.70 -8.60 -1.50
C VAL A 367 -19.27 -7.71 -2.61
N ALA A 368 -19.62 -8.30 -3.75
CA ALA A 368 -20.20 -7.57 -4.87
C ALA A 368 -21.27 -8.38 -5.62
N ASP A 369 -22.19 -7.67 -6.27
CA ASP A 369 -23.10 -8.23 -7.26
C ASP A 369 -22.40 -8.16 -8.63
N ASP A 370 -21.80 -9.25 -9.08
CA ASP A 370 -21.08 -9.32 -10.35
C ASP A 370 -21.99 -9.84 -11.48
N PRO A 371 -22.11 -9.15 -12.64
CA PRO A 371 -22.91 -9.61 -13.76
C PRO A 371 -22.50 -10.97 -14.35
N ILE A 372 -21.25 -11.40 -14.13
CA ILE A 372 -20.74 -12.71 -14.59
C ILE A 372 -20.87 -13.77 -13.49
N PHE A 373 -20.50 -13.42 -12.25
CA PHE A 373 -20.40 -14.41 -11.17
C PHE A 373 -21.61 -14.45 -10.22
N GLY A 374 -22.55 -13.51 -10.34
CA GLY A 374 -23.62 -13.29 -9.37
C GLY A 374 -23.09 -12.65 -8.09
N LEU A 375 -23.78 -12.90 -6.97
CA LEU A 375 -23.30 -12.47 -5.65
C LEU A 375 -22.02 -13.24 -5.30
N ILE A 376 -20.89 -12.53 -5.20
CA ILE A 376 -19.57 -13.09 -4.98
C ILE A 376 -18.83 -12.34 -3.87
N ALA A 377 -17.93 -13.04 -3.17
CA ALA A 377 -16.90 -12.42 -2.34
C ALA A 377 -15.53 -12.58 -3.01
N TYR A 378 -14.97 -11.49 -3.52
CA TYR A 378 -13.56 -11.43 -3.88
C TYR A 378 -12.72 -11.61 -2.60
N GLY A 379 -11.86 -12.62 -2.59
CA GLY A 379 -11.08 -12.95 -1.40
C GLY A 379 -11.87 -13.57 -0.27
N GLY A 380 -12.99 -14.25 -0.51
CA GLY A 380 -13.70 -14.95 0.56
C GLY A 380 -14.63 -16.04 0.05
N ASP A 381 -15.03 -16.94 0.96
CA ASP A 381 -16.11 -17.89 0.68
C ASP A 381 -17.43 -17.28 1.13
N LEU A 382 -18.37 -17.12 0.19
CA LEU A 382 -19.67 -16.51 0.47
C LEU A 382 -20.77 -17.57 0.55
N THR A 383 -21.63 -17.43 1.56
CA THR A 383 -22.93 -18.08 1.63
C THR A 383 -23.99 -17.04 1.94
N HIS A 384 -25.16 -17.17 1.32
CA HIS A 384 -26.27 -16.26 1.51
C HIS A 384 -27.54 -17.08 1.75
N ASP A 385 -28.25 -16.78 2.82
CA ASP A 385 -29.50 -17.42 3.20
C ASP A 385 -30.51 -16.34 3.60
N GLN A 386 -31.63 -16.28 2.87
CA GLN A 386 -32.67 -15.26 3.02
C GLN A 386 -32.15 -13.83 2.90
N SER A 387 -31.93 -13.13 4.02
CA SER A 387 -31.43 -11.76 4.10
C SER A 387 -30.08 -11.66 4.79
N VAL A 388 -29.45 -12.80 5.09
CA VAL A 388 -28.20 -12.88 5.84
C VAL A 388 -27.09 -13.43 4.96
N THR A 389 -26.04 -12.65 4.84
CA THR A 389 -24.81 -13.06 4.15
C THR A 389 -23.74 -13.42 5.18
N ARG A 390 -23.05 -14.53 4.95
CA ARG A 390 -21.88 -14.97 5.71
C ARG A 390 -20.70 -15.12 4.76
N VAL A 391 -19.60 -14.45 5.09
CA VAL A 391 -18.38 -14.50 4.29
C VAL A 391 -17.22 -14.92 5.17
N ILE A 392 -16.48 -15.96 4.80
CA ILE A 392 -15.21 -16.32 5.43
C ILE A 392 -14.09 -15.59 4.68
N PRO A 393 -13.44 -14.58 5.30
CA PRO A 393 -12.37 -13.82 4.65
C PRO A 393 -11.14 -14.67 4.34
N LYS A 394 -10.52 -14.42 3.18
CA LYS A 394 -9.35 -15.13 2.61
C LYS A 394 -8.41 -14.20 1.83
N ASP A 395 -8.51 -12.89 2.02
CA ASP A 395 -7.66 -11.87 1.37
C ASP A 395 -6.20 -11.83 1.90
N GLY A 396 -5.80 -12.81 2.70
CA GLY A 396 -4.46 -12.94 3.26
C GLY A 396 -4.16 -12.00 4.43
N LEU A 397 -4.65 -10.75 4.42
CA LEU A 397 -4.46 -9.82 5.54
C LEU A 397 -5.56 -9.87 6.57
N LEU A 398 -6.80 -10.16 6.19
CA LEU A 398 -7.94 -10.32 7.11
C LEU A 398 -8.16 -9.07 7.99
N GLN A 399 -7.93 -7.86 7.48
CA GLN A 399 -8.13 -6.60 8.24
C GLN A 399 -9.18 -5.68 7.64
N ARG A 400 -9.60 -5.92 6.39
CA ARG A 400 -10.49 -5.05 5.63
C ARG A 400 -11.62 -5.87 5.01
N PHE A 401 -12.85 -5.38 5.18
CA PHE A 401 -14.05 -6.03 4.66
C PHE A 401 -14.95 -5.00 4.01
N TYR A 402 -15.25 -5.19 2.72
CA TYR A 402 -15.98 -4.22 1.89
C TYR A 402 -17.25 -4.85 1.31
N ILE A 403 -18.29 -4.04 1.13
CA ILE A 403 -19.51 -4.42 0.42
C ILE A 403 -19.81 -3.35 -0.63
N VAL A 404 -19.75 -3.76 -1.89
CA VAL A 404 -19.97 -2.91 -3.06
C VAL A 404 -21.09 -3.52 -3.89
N ARG A 405 -22.33 -3.16 -3.54
CA ARG A 405 -23.57 -3.75 -4.10
C ARG A 405 -24.56 -2.65 -4.46
N GLY A 406 -24.96 -2.54 -5.72
CA GLY A 406 -25.80 -1.44 -6.19
C GLY A 406 -25.23 -0.07 -5.80
N LYS A 407 -25.95 0.66 -4.93
CA LYS A 407 -25.50 1.95 -4.38
C LYS A 407 -24.72 1.85 -3.07
N THR A 408 -24.70 0.67 -2.43
CA THR A 408 -23.98 0.44 -1.19
C THR A 408 -22.47 0.47 -1.45
N ARG A 409 -21.76 1.27 -0.64
CA ARG A 409 -20.29 1.40 -0.60
C ARG A 409 -19.83 1.30 0.86
N PHE A 410 -20.06 0.14 1.47
CA PHE A 410 -19.71 -0.09 2.85
C PHE A 410 -18.26 -0.55 2.98
N GLN A 411 -17.56 0.00 3.98
CA GLN A 411 -16.20 -0.39 4.30
C GLN A 411 -16.00 -0.53 5.80
N MET A 412 -15.33 -1.60 6.22
CA MET A 412 -14.93 -1.88 7.59
C MET A 412 -13.43 -2.21 7.63
N ARG A 413 -12.67 -1.52 8.49
CA ARG A 413 -11.21 -1.71 8.61
C ARG A 413 -10.78 -1.71 10.08
N LEU A 414 -10.00 -2.71 10.49
CA LEU A 414 -9.38 -2.73 11.83
C LEU A 414 -8.02 -2.01 11.83
N SER A 415 -7.77 -1.20 12.85
CA SER A 415 -6.54 -0.40 12.94
C SER A 415 -5.31 -1.19 13.41
N ARG A 416 -5.51 -2.26 14.20
CA ARG A 416 -4.43 -3.07 14.79
C ARG A 416 -4.60 -4.57 14.54
N ASP A 417 -5.80 -5.09 14.79
CA ASP A 417 -6.12 -6.52 14.77
C ASP A 417 -6.70 -6.98 13.42
N GLY A 418 -7.29 -8.17 13.37
CA GLY A 418 -8.00 -8.64 12.19
C GLY A 418 -9.17 -9.56 12.50
N PHE A 419 -9.82 -10.04 11.44
CA PHE A 419 -10.82 -11.09 11.49
C PHE A 419 -10.13 -12.44 11.74
N ALA A 420 -10.68 -13.23 12.66
CA ALA A 420 -10.17 -14.57 12.94
C ALA A 420 -10.27 -15.46 11.70
N ALA A 421 -9.15 -16.07 11.32
CA ALA A 421 -9.07 -16.95 10.17
C ALA A 421 -10.10 -18.09 10.28
N GLY A 422 -10.86 -18.32 9.21
CA GLY A 422 -11.90 -19.36 9.16
C GLY A 422 -13.23 -18.97 9.84
N ALA A 423 -13.30 -17.85 10.56
CA ALA A 423 -14.55 -17.35 11.13
C ALA A 423 -15.27 -16.42 10.13
N PRO A 424 -16.61 -16.45 10.08
CA PRO A 424 -17.36 -15.61 9.15
C PRO A 424 -17.52 -14.18 9.66
N VAL A 425 -17.46 -13.22 8.74
CA VAL A 425 -18.15 -11.93 8.87
C VAL A 425 -19.59 -12.14 8.40
N THR A 426 -20.56 -11.87 9.27
CA THR A 426 -22.00 -12.04 9.02
C THR A 426 -22.68 -10.68 9.02
N PHE A 427 -23.51 -10.41 8.02
CA PHE A 427 -24.29 -9.18 7.96
C PHE A 427 -25.66 -9.41 7.32
N ASP A 428 -26.64 -8.59 7.68
CA ASP A 428 -27.91 -8.50 6.94
C ASP A 428 -27.80 -7.51 5.78
N ASP A 429 -28.66 -7.67 4.76
CA ASP A 429 -28.66 -6.82 3.55
C ASP A 429 -28.84 -5.32 3.86
N GLU A 430 -29.45 -5.00 5.00
CA GLU A 430 -29.77 -3.64 5.44
C GLU A 430 -28.64 -3.02 6.27
N LEU A 431 -27.56 -3.78 6.50
CA LEU A 431 -26.44 -3.44 7.37
C LEU A 431 -26.88 -3.03 8.78
N SER A 432 -28.01 -3.58 9.25
CA SER A 432 -28.54 -3.33 10.59
C SER A 432 -27.89 -4.21 11.64
N SER A 433 -27.25 -5.31 11.23
CA SER A 433 -26.53 -6.23 12.08
C SER A 433 -25.25 -6.67 11.36
N ILE A 434 -24.11 -6.46 11.99
CA ILE A 434 -22.80 -6.93 11.53
C ILE A 434 -22.15 -7.69 12.68
N LYS A 435 -21.68 -8.91 12.43
CA LYS A 435 -21.02 -9.77 13.41
C LYS A 435 -19.73 -10.33 12.83
N PHE A 436 -18.68 -10.37 13.63
CA PHE A 436 -17.42 -10.99 13.26
C PHE A 436 -16.69 -11.48 14.51
N VAL A 437 -15.70 -12.35 14.30
CA VAL A 437 -14.77 -12.75 15.35
C VAL A 437 -13.49 -11.96 15.14
N LEU A 438 -13.11 -11.15 16.13
CA LEU A 438 -11.85 -10.43 16.17
C LEU A 438 -10.75 -11.37 16.65
N GLU A 439 -9.60 -11.36 16.00
CA GLU A 439 -8.36 -12.05 16.39
C GLU A 439 -7.43 -11.05 17.07
N ASN A 440 -7.10 -11.29 18.35
CA ASN A 440 -6.03 -10.57 19.02
C ASN A 440 -4.68 -11.10 18.53
N ARG A 441 -4.03 -10.36 17.63
CA ARG A 441 -2.82 -10.83 16.92
C ARG A 441 -1.56 -10.83 17.78
N PHE A 442 -1.57 -10.11 18.89
CA PHE A 442 -0.40 -9.99 19.77
C PHE A 442 -0.60 -10.66 21.13
N GLY A 443 -1.85 -10.86 21.55
CA GLY A 443 -2.21 -11.52 22.81
C GLY A 443 -2.15 -10.60 24.04
N ASP A 444 -1.99 -9.29 23.86
CA ASP A 444 -2.00 -8.31 24.94
C ASP A 444 -3.39 -7.66 25.11
N SER A 445 -3.63 -7.13 26.31
CA SER A 445 -4.80 -6.30 26.57
C SER A 445 -4.59 -4.91 25.99
N HIS A 446 -5.50 -4.45 25.14
CA HIS A 446 -5.38 -3.15 24.49
C HIS A 446 -6.75 -2.63 24.03
N SER A 447 -6.73 -1.54 23.25
CA SER A 447 -7.92 -1.06 22.57
C SER A 447 -7.63 -0.84 21.10
N THR A 448 -8.55 -1.28 20.26
CA THR A 448 -8.45 -1.25 18.80
C THR A 448 -9.60 -0.42 18.25
N VAL A 449 -9.42 0.15 17.06
CA VAL A 449 -10.45 0.97 16.40
C VAL A 449 -10.91 0.26 15.14
N VAL A 450 -12.22 0.19 14.95
CA VAL A 450 -12.83 -0.25 13.70
C VAL A 450 -13.37 0.99 13.01
N HIS A 451 -12.80 1.26 11.84
CA HIS A 451 -13.19 2.37 10.98
C HIS A 451 -14.28 1.90 10.03
N PHE A 452 -15.41 2.60 10.04
CA PHE A 452 -16.55 2.36 9.18
C PHE A 452 -16.73 3.51 8.19
N GLN A 453 -17.10 3.17 6.96
CA GLN A 453 -17.62 4.10 5.97
C GLN A 453 -18.84 3.49 5.28
N GLY A 454 -19.81 4.32 4.91
CA GLY A 454 -21.00 3.85 4.19
C GLY A 454 -21.99 3.03 5.02
N LEU A 455 -21.94 3.14 6.36
CA LEU A 455 -23.01 2.63 7.22
C LEU A 455 -24.29 3.47 7.00
N PRO A 456 -25.48 2.84 6.92
CA PRO A 456 -26.73 3.58 6.92
C PRO A 456 -26.88 4.45 8.17
N PRO A 457 -27.52 5.64 8.08
CA PRO A 457 -27.77 6.46 9.25
C PRO A 457 -28.53 5.69 10.35
N GLY A 458 -28.15 5.92 11.60
CA GLY A 458 -28.73 5.21 12.75
C GLY A 458 -27.85 5.27 13.99
N THR A 459 -28.35 4.68 15.09
CA THR A 459 -27.59 4.53 16.33
C THR A 459 -27.17 3.08 16.48
N TYR A 460 -25.89 2.79 16.31
CA TYR A 460 -25.38 1.43 16.40
C TYR A 460 -24.93 1.13 17.82
N THR A 461 -25.38 0.01 18.38
CA THR A 461 -24.88 -0.57 19.62
C THR A 461 -23.75 -1.54 19.32
N ILE A 462 -22.64 -1.37 20.03
CA ILE A 462 -21.44 -2.19 19.87
C ILE A 462 -21.34 -3.11 21.09
N SER A 463 -21.21 -4.41 20.84
CA SER A 463 -21.00 -5.40 21.89
C SER A 463 -19.79 -6.28 21.60
N VAL A 464 -19.05 -6.60 22.66
CA VAL A 464 -17.90 -7.52 22.66
C VAL A 464 -18.22 -8.65 23.62
N ASP A 465 -18.14 -9.89 23.15
CA ASP A 465 -18.47 -11.11 23.91
C ASP A 465 -19.83 -11.02 24.62
N GLY A 466 -20.83 -10.46 23.91
CA GLY A 466 -22.21 -10.28 24.39
C GLY A 466 -22.43 -9.10 25.33
N HIS A 467 -21.38 -8.35 25.70
CA HIS A 467 -21.47 -7.19 26.59
C HIS A 467 -21.44 -5.90 25.79
N LYS A 468 -22.39 -4.99 26.03
CA LYS A 468 -22.38 -3.65 25.42
C LYS A 468 -21.14 -2.87 25.86
N VAL A 469 -20.34 -2.44 24.90
CA VAL A 469 -19.12 -1.63 25.13
C VAL A 469 -19.28 -0.18 24.70
N GLY A 470 -20.27 0.13 23.85
CA GLY A 470 -20.51 1.48 23.37
C GLY A 470 -21.72 1.59 22.45
N SER A 471 -21.98 2.82 22.02
CA SER A 471 -22.91 3.14 20.95
C SER A 471 -22.36 4.29 20.13
N GLU A 472 -22.63 4.28 18.82
CA GLU A 472 -22.16 5.31 17.88
C GLU A 472 -23.32 5.80 17.03
N VAL A 473 -23.43 7.11 16.84
CA VAL A 473 -24.46 7.72 15.98
C VAL A 473 -23.84 7.98 14.62
N VAL A 474 -24.34 7.29 13.60
CA VAL A 474 -23.88 7.45 12.22
C VAL A 474 -24.81 8.42 11.50
N HIS A 475 -24.22 9.47 10.93
CA HIS A 475 -24.89 10.42 10.06
C HIS A 475 -24.67 10.07 8.58
N GLU A 476 -25.58 10.55 7.73
CA GLU A 476 -25.49 10.30 6.29
C GLU A 476 -24.17 10.80 5.70
N GLY A 477 -23.49 9.92 4.95
CA GLY A 477 -22.22 10.24 4.29
C GLY A 477 -21.01 10.35 5.21
N GLN A 478 -21.17 10.17 6.53
CA GLN A 478 -20.05 10.25 7.49
C GLN A 478 -19.48 8.86 7.80
N GLY A 479 -18.16 8.82 8.01
CA GLY A 479 -17.50 7.65 8.60
C GLY A 479 -17.77 7.56 10.10
N ALA A 480 -17.53 6.40 10.68
CA ALA A 480 -17.68 6.16 12.12
C ALA A 480 -16.47 5.37 12.65
N ASP A 481 -15.88 5.85 13.73
CA ASP A 481 -14.74 5.21 14.37
C ASP A 481 -15.18 4.59 15.69
N MET A 482 -15.28 3.26 15.71
CA MET A 482 -15.78 2.53 16.87
C MET A 482 -14.62 1.89 17.64
N ARG A 483 -14.46 2.28 18.91
CA ARG A 483 -13.39 1.78 19.77
C ARG A 483 -13.81 0.50 20.49
N LEU A 484 -13.03 -0.56 20.34
CA LEU A 484 -13.27 -1.86 20.96
C LEU A 484 -12.22 -2.13 22.05
N PRO A 485 -12.63 -2.53 23.27
CA PRO A 485 -11.71 -3.12 24.24
C PRO A 485 -11.38 -4.56 23.83
N VAL A 486 -10.09 -4.91 23.86
CA VAL A 486 -9.61 -6.26 23.54
C VAL A 486 -8.83 -6.78 24.76
N GLY A 487 -9.28 -7.88 25.32
CA GLY A 487 -8.58 -8.57 26.42
C GLY A 487 -7.43 -9.43 25.92
N THR A 488 -6.86 -10.27 26.78
CA THR A 488 -5.78 -11.21 26.41
C THR A 488 -6.28 -12.49 25.73
N SER A 489 -7.59 -12.65 25.57
CA SER A 489 -8.18 -13.75 24.79
C SER A 489 -7.71 -13.69 23.34
N ALA A 490 -7.41 -14.85 22.75
CA ALA A 490 -6.99 -14.94 21.35
C ALA A 490 -8.06 -14.44 20.39
N THR A 491 -9.33 -14.57 20.75
CA THR A 491 -10.46 -14.10 19.95
C THR A 491 -11.57 -13.50 20.80
N SER A 492 -12.30 -12.54 20.24
CA SER A 492 -13.53 -11.99 20.83
C SER A 492 -14.64 -11.88 19.78
N GLN A 493 -15.88 -12.18 20.17
CA GLN A 493 -17.05 -12.00 19.31
C GLN A 493 -17.47 -10.53 19.33
N VAL A 494 -17.54 -9.91 18.15
CA VAL A 494 -18.00 -8.52 18.00
C VAL A 494 -19.34 -8.51 17.29
N SER A 495 -20.28 -7.75 17.81
CA SER A 495 -21.56 -7.48 17.16
C SER A 495 -21.90 -6.00 17.18
N ILE A 496 -22.34 -5.48 16.03
CA ILE A 496 -22.72 -4.10 15.81
C ILE A 496 -24.15 -4.11 15.29
N THR A 497 -25.08 -3.52 16.04
CA THR A 497 -26.53 -3.60 15.74
C THR A 497 -27.17 -2.22 15.81
N ARG A 498 -27.89 -1.84 14.75
CA ARG A 498 -28.63 -0.57 14.64
C ARG A 498 -29.90 -0.55 15.49
#